data_AF-A0A6A4HFC3-F1
#
_entry.id   AF-A0A6A4HFC3-F1
#
_cell.length_a   1.000
_cell.length_b   1.000
_cell.length_c   1.000
_cell.angle_alpha   90.00
_cell.angle_beta   90.00
_cell.angle_gamma   90.00
#
_symmetry.space_group_name_H-M   'P 1'
#
loop_
_entity.id
_entity.type
_entity.pdbx_description
1 polymer ?
#
loop_
_entity_poly.entity_id
_entity_poly.type
_entity_poly.pdbx_seq_one_letter_code
_entity_poly.pdbx_strand_id
1 'polypeptide(L)'
;MLNTSPLQTEIQLHSLLRAHISLTHEIHGDEETENALSARRIQSRCFVYDIRNYKPINQWGPFLDDGSVNWLHIEHLANVVLINLRELPPLWATTIPPLGLENTRAYSAPGPHCDTDWAGVEGTWRRYVCFMDYRYVSNHYSNVAGGPRNPLFFHDTRFREATRLIEVKLHLISKGELRFQKPSCEGPNLNPRYPVLYFSGTSRGVSGNEAKIEGTVQIGVDGTPRWTFVNAMLISGSYLPSSKGVQIGGPC
;
A
#
# COMPACT_ATOMS: atom_id res chain seq x y z
N MET A 1 -7.99 25.34 -10.87
CA MET A 1 -7.10 24.71 -11.87
C MET A 1 -5.68 24.84 -11.34
N LEU A 2 -5.19 23.83 -10.61
CA LEU A 2 -3.81 23.81 -10.13
C LEU A 2 -2.95 23.32 -11.28
N ASN A 3 -2.12 24.22 -11.81
CA ASN A 3 -1.21 23.99 -12.91
C ASN A 3 -0.06 23.11 -12.40
N THR A 4 -0.19 21.78 -12.50
CA THR A 4 0.92 20.87 -12.22
C THR A 4 2.01 21.12 -13.25
N SER A 5 3.26 21.31 -12.81
CA SER A 5 4.35 21.55 -13.74
C SER A 5 4.55 20.32 -14.64
N PRO A 6 4.97 20.48 -15.91
CA PRO A 6 5.25 19.35 -16.80
C PRO A 6 6.16 18.29 -16.16
N LEU A 7 7.15 18.75 -15.40
CA LEU A 7 8.05 17.89 -14.63
C LEU A 7 7.32 17.01 -13.59
N GLN A 8 6.31 17.56 -12.90
CA GLN A 8 5.54 16.79 -11.92
C GLN A 8 4.72 15.69 -12.61
N THR A 9 4.15 15.98 -13.78
CA THR A 9 3.43 14.98 -14.58
C THR A 9 4.38 13.87 -15.06
N GLU A 10 5.58 14.22 -15.53
CA GLU A 10 6.59 13.24 -15.94
C GLU A 10 7.02 12.33 -14.79
N ILE A 11 7.23 12.90 -13.59
CA ILE A 11 7.56 12.12 -12.39
C ILE A 11 6.45 11.10 -12.10
N GLN A 12 5.18 11.54 -12.12
CA GLN A 12 4.05 10.65 -11.85
C GLN A 12 3.94 9.53 -12.89
N LEU A 13 4.15 9.83 -14.17
CA LEU A 13 4.14 8.83 -15.25
C LEU A 13 5.28 7.81 -15.10
N HIS A 14 6.48 8.28 -14.78
CA HIS A 14 7.62 7.40 -14.56
C HIS A 14 7.40 6.49 -13.34
N SER A 15 6.89 7.05 -12.24
CA SER A 15 6.55 6.28 -11.04
C SER A 15 5.42 5.29 -11.27
N LEU A 16 4.44 5.63 -12.10
CA LEU A 16 3.38 4.72 -12.55
C LEU A 16 3.95 3.50 -13.28
N LEU A 17 4.86 3.72 -14.25
CA LEU A 17 5.53 2.64 -14.96
C LEU A 17 6.34 1.75 -14.01
N ARG A 18 7.07 2.36 -13.07
CA ARG A 18 7.83 1.64 -12.06
C ARG A 18 6.94 0.85 -11.09
N ALA A 19 5.75 1.34 -10.76
CA ALA A 19 4.81 0.58 -9.96
C ALA A 19 4.31 -0.70 -10.68
N HIS A 20 4.09 -0.63 -12.00
CA HIS A 20 3.65 -1.78 -12.80
C HIS A 20 4.78 -2.80 -13.06
N ILE A 21 5.98 -2.31 -13.38
CA ILE A 21 7.14 -3.16 -13.65
C ILE A 21 7.76 -3.69 -12.34
N SER A 22 7.65 -2.93 -11.25
CA SER A 22 8.23 -3.27 -9.94
C SER A 22 9.74 -3.58 -10.07
N LEU A 23 10.27 -4.56 -9.33
CA LEU A 23 11.70 -4.93 -9.32
C LEU A 23 12.04 -6.07 -10.32
N THR A 24 11.28 -6.25 -11.40
CA THR A 24 11.47 -7.38 -12.34
C THR A 24 12.85 -7.49 -12.95
N HIS A 25 13.52 -6.36 -13.16
CA HIS A 25 14.83 -6.32 -13.80
C HIS A 25 16.00 -6.51 -12.81
N GLU A 26 15.72 -6.62 -11.52
CA GLU A 26 16.75 -6.56 -10.48
C GLU A 26 16.95 -7.93 -9.79
N ILE A 27 16.40 -9.04 -10.32
CA ILE A 27 16.30 -10.36 -9.65
C ILE A 27 17.67 -11.02 -9.37
N HIS A 28 18.70 -10.76 -10.19
CA HIS A 28 20.05 -11.27 -10.00
C HIS A 28 21.04 -10.11 -10.04
N GLY A 29 21.36 -9.58 -8.86
CA GLY A 29 22.22 -8.42 -8.73
C GLY A 29 23.68 -8.80 -8.53
N ASP A 30 24.55 -8.20 -9.33
CA ASP A 30 25.93 -7.97 -8.91
C ASP A 30 25.98 -6.99 -7.72
N GLU A 31 27.17 -6.76 -7.17
CA GLU A 31 27.37 -5.84 -6.04
C GLU A 31 26.85 -4.43 -6.35
N GLU A 32 26.95 -3.97 -7.61
CA GLU A 32 26.46 -2.67 -8.05
C GLU A 32 24.93 -2.59 -7.95
N THR A 33 24.22 -3.62 -8.42
CA THR A 33 22.76 -3.72 -8.33
C THR A 33 22.31 -3.74 -6.86
N GLU A 34 22.97 -4.51 -6.00
CA GLU A 34 22.64 -4.58 -4.57
C GLU A 34 22.87 -3.23 -3.87
N ASN A 35 23.95 -2.53 -4.21
CA ASN A 35 24.22 -1.18 -3.71
C ASN A 35 23.16 -0.17 -4.18
N ALA A 36 22.75 -0.23 -5.44
CA ALA A 36 21.70 0.61 -6.00
C ALA A 36 20.33 0.35 -5.34
N LEU A 37 19.98 -0.92 -5.11
CA LEU A 37 18.77 -1.32 -4.38
C LEU A 37 18.79 -0.81 -2.94
N SER A 38 19.92 -0.95 -2.25
CA SER A 38 20.10 -0.45 -0.89
C SER A 38 19.88 1.07 -0.81
N ALA A 39 20.51 1.82 -1.72
CA ALA A 39 20.33 3.27 -1.81
C ALA A 39 18.87 3.66 -2.10
N ARG A 40 18.23 2.98 -3.07
CA ARG A 40 16.82 3.22 -3.43
C ARG A 40 15.88 2.95 -2.26
N ARG A 41 16.14 1.89 -1.48
CA ARG A 41 15.34 1.58 -0.28
C ARG A 41 15.52 2.66 0.78
N ILE A 42 16.73 3.14 1.02
CA ILE A 42 16.98 4.22 1.99
C ILE A 42 16.21 5.49 1.59
N GLN A 43 16.28 5.89 0.33
CA GLN A 43 15.52 7.02 -0.19
C GLN A 43 14.00 6.82 0.00
N SER A 44 13.51 5.62 -0.31
CA SER A 44 12.09 5.29 -0.18
C SER A 44 11.62 5.24 1.27
N ARG A 45 12.45 4.76 2.20
CA ARG A 45 12.18 4.81 3.65
C ARG A 45 12.11 6.24 4.16
N CYS A 46 13.01 7.12 3.71
CA CYS A 46 12.95 8.55 4.06
C CYS A 46 11.63 9.18 3.63
N PHE A 47 11.09 8.78 2.47
CA PHE A 47 9.81 9.27 1.98
C PHE A 47 8.62 8.65 2.75
N VAL A 48 8.58 7.32 2.86
CA VAL A 48 7.44 6.57 3.42
C VAL A 48 7.27 6.84 4.91
N TYR A 49 8.36 7.00 5.66
CA TYR A 49 8.31 7.26 7.10
C TYR A 49 8.23 8.74 7.46
N ASP A 50 8.23 9.65 6.48
CA ASP A 50 7.94 11.06 6.69
C ASP A 50 6.43 11.29 6.88
N ILE A 51 6.00 11.47 8.14
CA ILE A 51 4.61 11.65 8.54
C ILE A 51 3.97 12.87 7.88
N ARG A 52 4.76 13.83 7.40
CA ARG A 52 4.25 15.02 6.71
C ARG A 52 3.64 14.68 5.35
N ASN A 53 3.96 13.52 4.79
CA ASN A 53 3.34 13.00 3.58
C ASN A 53 1.93 12.45 3.83
N TYR A 54 1.47 12.38 5.08
CA TYR A 54 0.15 11.89 5.46
C TYR A 54 -0.60 13.01 6.17
N LYS A 55 -1.69 13.48 5.56
CA LYS A 55 -2.46 14.64 6.02
C LYS A 55 -3.96 14.34 5.91
N PRO A 56 -4.82 15.09 6.61
CA PRO A 56 -6.27 14.97 6.42
C PRO A 56 -6.70 15.15 4.95
N ILE A 57 -6.08 16.09 4.21
CA ILE A 57 -6.43 16.39 2.82
C ILE A 57 -6.21 15.22 1.86
N ASN A 58 -5.16 14.42 2.06
CA ASN A 58 -4.92 13.21 1.28
C ASN A 58 -5.45 11.94 1.96
N GLN A 59 -6.33 12.10 2.95
CA GLN A 59 -6.95 11.00 3.69
C GLN A 59 -5.93 10.02 4.30
N TRP A 60 -4.73 10.52 4.64
CA TRP A 60 -3.63 9.71 5.15
C TRP A 60 -3.21 8.57 4.20
N GLY A 61 -3.44 8.72 2.90
CA GLY A 61 -3.14 7.73 1.87
C GLY A 61 -2.25 8.30 0.76
N PRO A 62 -1.89 7.48 -0.24
CA PRO A 62 -1.03 7.86 -1.36
C PRO A 62 -1.81 8.64 -2.42
N PHE A 63 -2.43 9.74 -2.01
CA PHE A 63 -3.26 10.60 -2.86
C PHE A 63 -2.70 12.02 -2.91
N LEU A 64 -2.88 12.69 -4.04
CA LEU A 64 -2.63 14.11 -4.21
C LEU A 64 -3.81 14.93 -3.68
N ASP A 65 -3.62 16.24 -3.54
CA ASP A 65 -4.64 17.14 -2.98
C ASP A 65 -5.89 17.26 -3.86
N ASP A 66 -5.76 16.99 -5.17
CA ASP A 66 -6.89 16.90 -6.11
C ASP A 66 -7.64 15.55 -6.03
N GLY A 67 -7.16 14.67 -5.16
CA GLY A 67 -7.68 13.34 -4.96
C GLY A 67 -7.15 12.29 -5.93
N SER A 68 -6.36 12.61 -6.96
CA SER A 68 -5.73 11.60 -7.84
C SER A 68 -4.67 10.78 -7.11
N VAL A 69 -4.24 9.65 -7.67
CA VAL A 69 -3.18 8.83 -7.08
C VAL A 69 -1.84 9.55 -7.15
N ASN A 70 -1.10 9.55 -6.04
CA ASN A 70 0.30 9.95 -5.99
C ASN A 70 1.19 8.73 -6.29
N TRP A 71 1.47 8.51 -7.56
CA TRP A 71 2.29 7.40 -8.05
C TRP A 71 3.72 7.42 -7.51
N LEU A 72 4.30 8.60 -7.25
CA LEU A 72 5.60 8.70 -6.56
C LEU A 72 5.56 8.08 -5.16
N HIS A 73 4.46 8.30 -4.42
CA HIS A 73 4.26 7.66 -3.12
C HIS A 73 4.09 6.14 -3.29
N ILE A 74 3.32 5.70 -4.29
CA ILE A 74 3.16 4.28 -4.60
C ILE A 74 4.50 3.61 -4.92
N GLU A 75 5.35 4.24 -5.73
CA GLU A 75 6.70 3.75 -6.06
C GLU A 75 7.55 3.56 -4.80
N HIS A 76 7.58 4.56 -3.91
CA HIS A 76 8.34 4.44 -2.66
C HIS A 76 7.77 3.35 -1.73
N LEU A 77 6.45 3.19 -1.64
CA LEU A 77 5.83 2.10 -0.90
C LEU A 77 6.21 0.72 -1.49
N ALA A 78 6.13 0.58 -2.81
CA ALA A 78 6.49 -0.64 -3.52
C ALA A 78 7.98 -0.98 -3.31
N ASN A 79 8.88 0.00 -3.42
CA ASN A 79 10.31 -0.18 -3.19
C ASN A 79 10.60 -0.67 -1.76
N VAL A 80 9.99 -0.07 -0.74
CA VAL A 80 10.18 -0.51 0.66
C VAL A 80 9.72 -1.95 0.83
N VAL A 81 8.50 -2.27 0.40
CA VAL A 81 7.93 -3.61 0.59
C VAL A 81 8.72 -4.65 -0.20
N LEU A 82 8.90 -4.46 -1.51
CA LEU A 82 9.50 -5.47 -2.38
C LEU A 82 10.98 -5.72 -2.08
N ILE A 83 11.75 -4.68 -1.74
CA ILE A 83 13.16 -4.87 -1.36
C ILE A 83 13.26 -5.59 -0.01
N ASN A 84 12.34 -5.33 0.93
CA ASN A 84 12.27 -6.13 2.16
C ASN A 84 11.93 -7.60 1.89
N LEU A 85 11.03 -7.88 0.93
CA LEU A 85 10.69 -9.26 0.56
C LEU A 85 11.88 -10.00 -0.05
N ARG A 86 12.71 -9.32 -0.85
CA ARG A 86 13.96 -9.88 -1.41
C ARG A 86 14.91 -10.35 -0.31
N GLU A 87 15.00 -9.63 0.80
CA GLU A 87 15.88 -9.93 1.92
C GLU A 87 15.29 -10.94 2.92
N LEU A 88 14.05 -11.41 2.70
CA LEU A 88 13.49 -12.45 3.56
C LEU A 88 14.24 -13.78 3.38
N PRO A 89 14.34 -14.61 4.43
CA PRO A 89 14.97 -15.92 4.32
C PRO A 89 14.33 -16.80 3.23
N PRO A 90 15.08 -17.70 2.58
CA PRO A 90 14.59 -18.52 1.46
C PRO A 90 13.31 -19.32 1.74
N LEU A 91 13.03 -19.64 3.01
CA LEU A 91 11.79 -20.29 3.44
C LEU A 91 10.52 -19.51 3.03
N TRP A 92 10.66 -18.20 2.78
CA TRP A 92 9.57 -17.29 2.40
C TRP A 92 9.42 -17.12 0.88
N ALA A 93 10.29 -17.73 0.07
CA ALA A 93 10.31 -17.51 -1.38
C ALA A 93 8.96 -17.83 -2.06
N THR A 94 8.24 -18.85 -1.58
CA THR A 94 6.91 -19.24 -2.10
C THR A 94 5.77 -18.29 -1.70
N THR A 95 6.06 -17.30 -0.87
CA THR A 95 5.08 -16.31 -0.40
C THR A 95 5.18 -14.99 -1.15
N ILE A 96 6.31 -14.72 -1.81
CA ILE A 96 6.56 -13.49 -2.56
C ILE A 96 5.63 -13.46 -3.78
N PRO A 97 4.89 -12.36 -4.02
CA PRO A 97 4.01 -12.25 -5.17
C PRO A 97 4.84 -12.22 -6.47
N PRO A 98 4.33 -12.81 -7.56
CA PRO A 98 5.00 -12.71 -8.85
C PRO A 98 5.02 -11.25 -9.32
N LEU A 99 6.15 -10.81 -9.87
CA LEU A 99 6.37 -9.41 -10.26
C LEU A 99 6.16 -9.20 -11.76
N GLY A 100 6.00 -7.94 -12.15
CA GLY A 100 6.00 -7.52 -13.55
C GLY A 100 4.64 -7.23 -14.14
N LEU A 101 4.68 -6.78 -15.39
CA LEU A 101 3.50 -6.26 -16.07
C LEU A 101 2.38 -7.30 -16.15
N GLU A 102 2.69 -8.54 -16.50
CA GLU A 102 1.68 -9.61 -16.60
C GLU A 102 0.92 -9.85 -15.29
N ASN A 103 1.62 -9.74 -14.16
CA ASN A 103 1.04 -9.96 -12.84
C ASN A 103 0.30 -8.72 -12.31
N THR A 104 0.49 -7.55 -12.93
CA THR A 104 -0.22 -6.31 -12.62
C THR A 104 -1.30 -5.97 -13.66
N ARG A 105 -1.65 -6.89 -14.56
CA ARG A 105 -2.80 -6.71 -15.46
C ARG A 105 -4.11 -6.94 -14.74
N ALA A 106 -5.17 -6.26 -15.19
CA ALA A 106 -6.54 -6.64 -14.85
C ALA A 106 -6.76 -8.15 -15.08
N TYR A 107 -7.53 -8.78 -14.20
CA TYR A 107 -7.83 -10.22 -14.23
C TYR A 107 -6.63 -11.17 -14.03
N SER A 108 -5.43 -10.67 -13.67
CA SER A 108 -4.26 -11.52 -13.41
C SER A 108 -4.34 -12.32 -12.10
N ALA A 109 -5.20 -11.89 -11.17
CA ALA A 109 -5.31 -12.53 -9.86
C ALA A 109 -5.87 -13.96 -9.98
N PRO A 110 -5.34 -14.92 -9.21
CA PRO A 110 -5.80 -16.30 -9.27
C PRO A 110 -7.17 -16.45 -8.60
N GLY A 111 -8.06 -17.23 -9.22
CA GLY A 111 -9.40 -17.50 -8.68
C GLY A 111 -10.50 -17.31 -9.72
N PRO A 112 -11.76 -17.55 -9.34
CA PRO A 112 -12.89 -17.26 -10.21
C PRO A 112 -13.10 -15.74 -10.32
N HIS A 113 -13.40 -15.28 -11.52
CA HIS A 113 -13.80 -13.89 -11.78
C HIS A 113 -15.32 -13.76 -11.76
N CYS A 114 -15.81 -12.63 -11.24
CA CYS A 114 -17.23 -12.34 -11.18
C CYS A 114 -17.46 -10.88 -11.57
N ASP A 115 -18.34 -10.64 -12.54
CA ASP A 115 -18.61 -9.28 -13.07
C ASP A 115 -19.10 -8.31 -11.99
N THR A 116 -19.76 -8.81 -10.95
CA THR A 116 -20.20 -7.98 -9.82
C THR A 116 -19.06 -7.61 -8.87
N ASP A 117 -17.99 -8.42 -8.86
CA ASP A 117 -16.76 -8.19 -8.10
C ASP A 117 -15.67 -7.61 -9.01
N TRP A 118 -15.96 -6.45 -9.59
CA TRP A 118 -15.08 -5.77 -10.56
C TRP A 118 -13.70 -5.38 -10.00
N ALA A 119 -13.45 -5.51 -8.70
CA ALA A 119 -12.13 -5.26 -8.12
C ALA A 119 -11.40 -6.55 -7.69
N GLY A 120 -12.04 -7.72 -7.79
CA GLY A 120 -11.49 -8.98 -7.27
C GLY A 120 -11.31 -8.95 -5.76
N VAL A 121 -12.36 -8.60 -5.02
CA VAL A 121 -12.37 -8.55 -3.56
C VAL A 121 -12.42 -9.94 -2.94
N GLU A 122 -13.29 -10.81 -3.44
CA GLU A 122 -13.52 -12.11 -2.83
C GLU A 122 -12.29 -13.00 -2.94
N GLY A 123 -11.95 -13.67 -1.83
CA GLY A 123 -10.90 -14.67 -1.82
C GLY A 123 -9.97 -14.62 -0.61
N THR A 124 -8.87 -15.35 -0.74
CA THR A 124 -7.81 -15.41 0.28
C THR A 124 -6.56 -14.73 -0.25
N TRP A 125 -6.21 -13.64 0.39
CA TRP A 125 -5.12 -12.74 0.03
C TRP A 125 -3.97 -12.83 1.03
N ARG A 126 -2.77 -12.49 0.54
CA ARG A 126 -1.59 -12.30 1.37
C ARG A 126 -1.27 -10.82 1.43
N ARG A 127 -1.19 -10.28 2.64
CA ARG A 127 -0.83 -8.90 2.90
C ARG A 127 0.51 -8.83 3.62
N TYR A 128 1.47 -8.13 3.02
CA TYR A 128 2.69 -7.76 3.70
C TYR A 128 2.54 -6.41 4.39
N VAL A 129 2.99 -6.34 5.63
CA VAL A 129 3.04 -5.10 6.41
C VAL A 129 4.49 -4.88 6.83
N CYS A 130 5.06 -3.76 6.38
CA CYS A 130 6.36 -3.28 6.79
C CYS A 130 6.18 -2.10 7.74
N PHE A 131 6.87 -2.11 8.88
CA PHE A 131 6.82 -0.99 9.81
C PHE A 131 8.12 -0.82 10.57
N MET A 132 8.40 0.43 10.92
CA MET A 132 9.47 0.85 11.80
C MET A 132 8.97 0.91 13.25
N ASP A 133 9.79 0.49 14.21
CA ASP A 133 9.47 0.60 15.64
C ASP A 133 9.26 2.07 16.05
N TYR A 134 8.27 2.34 16.90
CA TYR A 134 7.92 3.69 17.36
C TYR A 134 9.10 4.43 18.03
N ARG A 135 10.06 3.69 18.62
CA ARG A 135 11.28 4.25 19.20
C ARG A 135 12.15 4.94 18.14
N TYR A 136 12.20 4.36 16.95
CA TYR A 136 12.90 4.93 15.81
C TYR A 136 12.15 6.11 15.20
N VAL A 137 10.81 6.14 15.30
CA VAL A 137 10.01 7.30 14.88
C VAL A 137 10.44 8.53 15.67
N SER A 138 10.47 8.46 17.00
CA SER A 138 10.92 9.57 17.85
C SER A 138 12.32 10.07 17.48
N ASN A 139 13.25 9.15 17.23
CA ASN A 139 14.62 9.49 16.85
C ASN A 139 14.73 10.08 15.44
N HIS A 140 13.93 9.61 14.48
CA HIS A 140 13.90 10.12 13.10
C HIS A 140 13.41 11.58 13.02
N TYR A 141 12.60 12.01 14.00
CA TYR A 141 12.15 13.41 14.16
C TYR A 141 12.99 14.23 15.15
N SER A 142 14.03 13.63 15.73
CA SER A 142 14.95 14.30 16.66
C SER A 142 16.20 14.82 15.94
N ASN A 143 17.01 15.64 16.61
CA ASN A 143 18.28 16.17 16.10
C ASN A 143 19.43 15.13 16.06
N VAL A 144 19.14 13.85 16.17
CA VAL A 144 20.13 12.76 16.19
C VAL A 144 20.54 12.40 14.75
N ALA A 145 21.74 11.84 14.55
CA ALA A 145 22.23 11.35 13.25
C ALA A 145 22.19 12.38 12.11
N GLY A 146 22.62 13.61 12.38
CA GLY A 146 22.67 14.68 11.39
C GLY A 146 21.33 15.40 11.16
N GLY A 147 20.38 15.23 12.08
CA GLY A 147 19.13 15.98 12.13
C GLY A 147 17.90 15.18 11.72
N PRO A 148 16.70 15.72 11.96
CA PRO A 148 15.45 15.04 11.65
C PRO A 148 15.36 14.77 10.14
N ARG A 149 15.02 13.52 9.77
CA ARG A 149 14.87 13.05 8.39
C ARG A 149 16.18 12.88 7.60
N ASN A 150 17.32 12.78 8.28
CA ASN A 150 18.59 12.52 7.61
C ASN A 150 18.65 11.05 7.12
N PRO A 151 18.96 10.79 5.83
CA PRO A 151 19.13 9.43 5.30
C PRO A 151 20.15 8.59 6.06
N LEU A 152 21.16 9.21 6.69
CA LEU A 152 22.16 8.56 7.54
C LEU A 152 21.52 7.74 8.67
N PHE A 153 20.31 8.08 9.10
CA PHE A 153 19.55 7.30 10.07
C PHE A 153 19.33 5.84 9.63
N PHE A 154 19.03 5.64 8.35
CA PHE A 154 18.78 4.30 7.80
C PHE A 154 20.05 3.54 7.43
N HIS A 155 21.22 4.19 7.50
CA HIS A 155 22.53 3.54 7.39
C HIS A 155 22.98 2.91 8.72
N ASP A 156 22.34 3.22 9.85
CA ASP A 156 22.67 2.61 11.14
C ASP A 156 22.37 1.10 11.10
N THR A 157 23.36 0.26 11.37
CA THR A 157 23.24 -1.21 11.37
C THR A 157 22.27 -1.72 12.44
N ARG A 158 21.94 -0.90 13.44
CA ARG A 158 20.95 -1.18 14.47
C ARG A 158 19.53 -0.85 14.03
N PHE A 159 19.35 -0.13 12.93
CA PHE A 159 18.03 0.11 12.38
C PHE A 159 17.40 -1.22 11.97
N ARG A 160 16.17 -1.48 12.45
CA ARG A 160 15.42 -2.68 12.11
C ARG A 160 14.02 -2.28 11.67
N GLU A 161 13.65 -2.73 10.48
CA GLU A 161 12.29 -2.67 9.94
C GLU A 161 11.67 -4.07 10.04
N ALA A 162 10.48 -4.16 10.60
CA ALA A 162 9.77 -5.41 10.71
C ALA A 162 8.92 -5.64 9.46
N THR A 163 9.04 -6.82 8.86
CA THR A 163 8.13 -7.30 7.81
C THR A 163 7.27 -8.44 8.37
N ARG A 164 5.96 -8.37 8.15
CA ARG A 164 4.99 -9.37 8.60
C ARG A 164 4.08 -9.77 7.45
N LEU A 165 3.86 -11.07 7.31
CA LEU A 165 2.84 -11.63 6.44
C LEU A 165 1.56 -11.86 7.23
N ILE A 166 0.45 -11.42 6.65
CA ILE A 166 -0.89 -11.56 7.18
C ILE A 166 -1.73 -12.23 6.10
N GLU A 167 -2.37 -13.34 6.45
CA GLU A 167 -3.40 -13.94 5.60
C GLU A 167 -4.71 -13.19 5.81
N VAL A 168 -5.39 -12.86 4.72
CA VAL A 168 -6.61 -12.06 4.73
C VAL A 168 -7.67 -12.80 3.93
N LYS A 169 -8.84 -13.05 4.52
CA LYS A 169 -9.98 -13.68 3.85
C LYS A 169 -11.11 -12.69 3.73
N LEU A 170 -11.53 -12.40 2.51
CA LEU A 170 -12.54 -11.39 2.19
C LEU A 170 -13.73 -12.01 1.47
N HIS A 171 -14.91 -11.47 1.73
CA HIS A 171 -16.14 -11.74 0.99
C HIS A 171 -16.92 -10.44 0.84
N LEU A 172 -17.68 -10.33 -0.24
CA LEU A 172 -18.54 -9.18 -0.46
C LEU A 172 -19.73 -9.21 0.49
N ILE A 173 -20.15 -8.01 0.90
CA ILE A 173 -21.34 -7.81 1.75
C ILE A 173 -22.15 -6.64 1.22
N SER A 174 -23.40 -6.55 1.67
CA SER A 174 -24.24 -5.39 1.42
C SER A 174 -23.80 -4.21 2.30
N LYS A 175 -24.03 -2.98 1.84
CA LYS A 175 -23.74 -1.74 2.60
C LYS A 175 -24.28 -1.77 4.04
N GLY A 176 -25.47 -2.35 4.24
CA GLY A 176 -26.15 -2.42 5.55
C GLY A 176 -25.50 -3.40 6.53
N GLU A 177 -24.57 -4.24 6.09
CA GLU A 177 -23.92 -5.26 6.92
C GLU A 177 -22.62 -4.77 7.56
N LEU A 178 -22.13 -3.58 7.18
CA LEU A 178 -20.97 -2.92 7.80
C LEU A 178 -21.25 -2.61 9.27
N ARG A 179 -20.37 -3.06 10.16
CA ARG A 179 -20.51 -2.87 11.61
C ARG A 179 -19.63 -1.77 12.15
N PHE A 180 -18.45 -1.59 11.55
CA PHE A 180 -17.38 -0.74 12.08
C PHE A 180 -17.15 0.50 11.21
N GLN A 181 -17.27 0.36 9.89
CA GLN A 181 -17.17 1.49 8.98
C GLN A 181 -18.53 2.19 8.86
N LYS A 182 -18.63 3.43 9.35
CA LYS A 182 -19.75 4.30 8.93
C LYS A 182 -19.49 4.69 7.48
N PRO A 183 -20.37 4.33 6.52
CA PRO A 183 -20.21 4.79 5.15
C PRO A 183 -20.21 6.32 5.18
N SER A 184 -19.07 6.92 4.81
CA SER A 184 -18.97 8.34 4.55
C SER A 184 -20.06 8.72 3.54
N CYS A 185 -20.68 9.90 3.70
CA CYS A 185 -21.61 10.45 2.73
C CYS A 185 -21.03 10.24 1.33
N GLU A 186 -21.68 9.37 0.57
CA GLU A 186 -21.22 9.00 -0.76
C GLU A 186 -21.09 10.29 -1.56
N GLY A 187 -19.86 10.59 -2.01
CA GLY A 187 -19.75 11.41 -3.21
C GLY A 187 -20.64 10.76 -4.26
N PRO A 188 -21.29 11.54 -5.15
CA PRO A 188 -22.23 10.99 -6.12
C PRO A 188 -21.64 9.73 -6.74
N ASN A 189 -22.42 8.65 -6.80
CA ASN A 189 -22.03 7.40 -7.43
C ASN A 189 -21.78 7.73 -8.93
N LEU A 190 -20.57 8.19 -9.25
CA LEU A 190 -20.27 8.84 -10.53
C LEU A 190 -20.14 7.83 -11.66
N ASN A 191 -19.98 6.54 -11.35
CA ASN A 191 -19.75 5.51 -12.34
C ASN A 191 -20.66 4.29 -12.17
N PRO A 192 -21.76 4.19 -12.94
CA PRO A 192 -22.66 3.03 -12.93
C PRO A 192 -21.96 1.71 -13.28
N ARG A 193 -20.81 1.74 -13.96
CA ARG A 193 -20.04 0.54 -14.32
C ARG A 193 -19.30 -0.07 -13.12
N TYR A 194 -18.92 0.76 -12.15
CA TYR A 194 -18.09 0.35 -11.01
C TYR A 194 -18.73 0.85 -9.71
N PRO A 195 -19.83 0.21 -9.26
CA PRO A 195 -20.47 0.57 -8.00
C PRO A 195 -19.52 0.32 -6.83
N VAL A 196 -19.67 1.08 -5.73
CA VAL A 196 -18.88 0.87 -4.52
C VAL A 196 -19.09 -0.56 -4.01
N LEU A 197 -17.98 -1.29 -3.83
CA LEU A 197 -17.97 -2.61 -3.22
C LEU A 197 -17.76 -2.48 -1.72
N TYR A 198 -18.47 -3.29 -0.95
CA TYR A 198 -18.31 -3.39 0.50
C TYR A 198 -17.90 -4.81 0.83
N PHE A 199 -16.99 -4.96 1.78
CA PHE A 199 -16.49 -6.28 2.16
C PHE A 199 -16.30 -6.42 3.66
N SER A 200 -16.39 -7.67 4.11
CA SER A 200 -16.03 -8.10 5.45
C SER A 200 -15.10 -9.30 5.38
N GLY A 201 -14.39 -9.56 6.46
CA GLY A 201 -13.40 -10.60 6.45
C GLY A 201 -12.65 -10.76 7.76
N THR A 202 -11.63 -11.61 7.70
CA THR A 202 -10.71 -11.81 8.80
C THR A 202 -9.26 -11.70 8.34
N SER A 203 -8.41 -11.20 9.23
CA SER A 203 -6.96 -11.12 9.05
C SER A 203 -6.29 -11.96 10.12
N ARG A 204 -5.39 -12.85 9.72
CA ARG A 204 -4.69 -13.78 10.60
C ARG A 204 -3.18 -13.62 10.44
N GLY A 205 -2.52 -13.23 11.52
CA GLY A 205 -1.06 -13.13 11.57
C GLY A 205 -0.38 -14.48 11.86
N VAL A 206 0.95 -14.52 11.77
CA VAL A 206 1.78 -15.71 12.05
C VAL A 206 1.58 -16.25 13.48
N SER A 207 1.26 -15.38 14.44
CA SER A 207 0.99 -15.76 15.83
C SER A 207 -0.41 -16.36 16.06
N GLY A 208 -1.23 -16.50 15.00
CA GLY A 208 -2.57 -17.09 15.08
C GLY A 208 -3.68 -16.13 15.54
N ASN A 209 -3.33 -14.91 15.96
CA ASN A 209 -4.34 -13.90 16.33
C ASN A 209 -5.15 -13.49 15.09
N GLU A 210 -6.48 -13.63 15.20
CA GLU A 210 -7.43 -13.27 14.17
C GLU A 210 -8.12 -11.95 14.52
N ALA A 211 -8.16 -11.03 13.56
CA ALA A 211 -8.87 -9.76 13.69
C ALA A 211 -9.92 -9.64 12.59
N LYS A 212 -11.07 -9.05 12.90
CA LYS A 212 -12.09 -8.75 11.90
C LYS A 212 -11.73 -7.49 11.13
N ILE A 213 -11.95 -7.54 9.83
CA ILE A 213 -11.72 -6.42 8.93
C ILE A 213 -12.99 -6.14 8.13
N GLU A 214 -13.22 -4.87 7.88
CA GLU A 214 -14.24 -4.40 6.96
C GLU A 214 -13.62 -3.37 6.04
N GLY A 215 -14.29 -3.09 4.92
CA GLY A 215 -13.77 -2.10 4.01
C GLY A 215 -14.63 -1.83 2.81
N THR A 216 -14.07 -1.00 1.96
CA THR A 216 -14.70 -0.53 0.72
C THR A 216 -13.70 -0.49 -0.41
N VAL A 217 -14.19 -0.77 -1.61
CA VAL A 217 -13.47 -0.49 -2.86
C VAL A 217 -14.31 0.45 -3.72
N GLN A 218 -13.69 1.53 -4.19
CA GLN A 218 -14.35 2.54 -5.02
C GLN A 218 -13.42 3.04 -6.12
N ILE A 219 -13.98 3.48 -7.24
CA ILE A 219 -13.22 4.13 -8.30
C ILE A 219 -12.86 5.55 -7.92
N GLY A 220 -11.59 5.90 -8.10
CA GLY A 220 -11.08 7.25 -7.96
C GLY A 220 -11.53 8.21 -9.07
N VAL A 221 -11.33 9.51 -8.83
CA VAL A 221 -11.54 10.55 -9.86
C VAL A 221 -10.65 10.36 -11.09
N ASP A 222 -9.54 9.64 -10.92
CA ASP A 222 -8.55 9.26 -11.92
C ASP A 222 -8.81 7.88 -12.56
N GLY A 223 -9.93 7.23 -12.21
CA GLY A 223 -10.26 5.90 -12.74
C GLY A 223 -9.58 4.73 -12.03
N THR A 224 -8.70 4.99 -11.06
CA THR A 224 -7.93 3.95 -10.35
C THR A 224 -8.75 3.39 -9.17
N PRO A 225 -8.85 2.05 -8.98
CA PRO A 225 -9.53 1.48 -7.82
C PRO A 225 -8.81 1.79 -6.50
N ARG A 226 -9.59 2.13 -5.47
CA ARG A 226 -9.12 2.56 -4.15
C ARG A 226 -9.67 1.67 -3.06
N TRP A 227 -8.76 1.11 -2.30
CA TRP A 227 -9.07 0.23 -1.18
C TRP A 227 -9.04 1.00 0.13
N THR A 228 -10.06 0.80 0.96
CA THR A 228 -10.07 1.23 2.35
C THR A 228 -10.32 0.02 3.22
N PHE A 229 -9.41 -0.28 4.14
CA PHE A 229 -9.60 -1.28 5.18
C PHE A 229 -9.76 -0.60 6.53
N VAL A 230 -10.64 -1.14 7.37
CA VAL A 230 -10.85 -0.76 8.77
C VAL A 230 -10.71 -2.03 9.62
N ASN A 231 -9.85 -1.97 10.64
CA ASN A 231 -9.62 -3.12 11.53
C ASN A 231 -10.39 -2.96 12.85
N ALA A 232 -11.17 -3.98 13.22
CA ALA A 232 -11.99 -3.98 14.42
C ALA A 232 -11.20 -4.15 15.74
N MET A 233 -9.96 -4.64 15.70
CA MET A 233 -9.19 -4.96 16.91
C MET A 233 -8.55 -3.73 17.58
N LEU A 234 -8.45 -2.61 16.87
CA LEU A 234 -7.83 -1.38 17.37
C LEU A 234 -8.87 -0.35 17.82
N ILE A 235 -10.10 -0.78 18.11
CA ILE A 235 -11.15 0.04 18.69
C ILE A 235 -10.83 0.25 20.19
N SER A 236 -9.79 1.04 20.47
CA SER A 236 -9.56 1.62 21.78
C SER A 236 -9.54 3.14 21.61
N GLY A 237 -10.72 3.75 21.61
CA GLY A 237 -10.89 5.19 21.47
C GLY A 237 -11.41 5.66 20.11
N SER A 238 -11.61 6.97 20.01
CA SER A 238 -12.33 7.71 18.96
C SER A 238 -11.73 7.67 17.54
N TYR A 239 -10.69 6.88 17.30
CA TYR A 239 -10.02 6.77 16.01
C TYR A 239 -10.03 5.31 15.54
N LEU A 240 -10.69 5.05 14.42
CA LEU A 240 -10.61 3.77 13.73
C LEU A 240 -9.35 3.76 12.86
N PRO A 241 -8.31 2.96 13.16
CA PRO A 241 -7.18 2.86 12.27
C PRO A 241 -7.65 2.21 10.97
N SER A 242 -7.42 2.96 9.90
CA SER A 242 -7.74 2.55 8.54
C SER A 242 -6.46 2.50 7.72
N SER A 243 -6.41 1.60 6.75
CA SER A 243 -5.37 1.61 5.73
C SER A 243 -5.99 1.90 4.37
N LYS A 244 -5.41 2.86 3.67
CA LYS A 244 -5.80 3.26 2.31
C LYS A 244 -4.79 2.68 1.32
N GLY A 245 -5.29 2.20 0.19
CA GLY A 245 -4.47 1.58 -0.84
C GLY A 245 -5.01 1.82 -2.24
N VAL A 246 -4.18 1.51 -3.23
CA VAL A 246 -4.47 1.65 -4.66
C VAL A 246 -4.29 0.28 -5.31
N GLN A 247 -5.20 -0.08 -6.21
CA GLN A 247 -5.06 -1.29 -7.03
C GLN A 247 -4.24 -0.97 -8.28
N ILE A 248 -3.08 -1.60 -8.40
CA ILE A 248 -2.27 -1.56 -9.62
C ILE A 248 -2.91 -2.51 -10.63
N GLY A 249 -3.06 -2.08 -11.89
CA GLY A 249 -3.71 -2.86 -12.94
C GLY A 249 -5.14 -2.49 -13.28
N GLY A 250 -5.77 -1.64 -12.47
CA GLY A 250 -7.15 -1.19 -12.70
C GLY A 250 -8.21 -2.23 -12.31
N PRO A 251 -9.48 -1.99 -12.69
CA PRO A 251 -10.59 -2.92 -12.48
C PRO A 251 -10.35 -4.28 -13.15
N CYS A 252 -10.79 -5.34 -12.48
CA CYS A 252 -10.89 -6.71 -12.96
C CYS A 252 -12.35 -7.03 -13.31
#